data_AF-A0AAD1W0K8-F1
#
_entry.id   AF-A0AAD1W0K8-F1
#
_cell.length_a   1.000
_cell.length_b   1.000
_cell.length_c   1.000
_cell.angle_alpha   90.00
_cell.angle_beta   90.00
_cell.angle_gamma   90.00
#
_symmetry.space_group_name_H-M   'P 1'
#
loop_
_entity.id
_entity.type
_entity.pdbx_description
1 polymer ?
#
loop_
_entity_poly.entity_id
_entity_poly.type
_entity_poly.pdbx_seq_one_letter_code
_entity_poly.pdbx_strand_id
1 'polypeptide(L)'
;MRCKDKLNALAISVMNQWAGVKLRVTEGWDEDGHHAEESLHYEGRAVDITTSDRDRSKYGLLARLAVEAGFDWVVFDSKAHIHCSVKAENSVAAKSGGCFPALATVSLEGGGTKSVEDLEPGDRVLTADGRGRLVYSNFLMFIDRQESVKKVFYVIETSQPRASIRLTAAHLLFVAQTQGNGNRSMKSVFASDVQPGDLVYVANQKQGIGSLEEVEVSNVHLEEDFGAYAPMTDEGTLVVDGVLASCYAVIEEHSWAHMAFAPLRFGLDLYSFIYPINSTPTSPVHIQEEGIHWYSQILYKLGTLLLDKDSIHPLGMAKQSS
;
A
#
# COMPACT_ATOMS: atom_id res chain seq x y z
N MET A 1 4.61 16.82 -7.64
CA MET A 1 3.42 17.67 -7.89
C MET A 1 2.90 18.33 -6.60
N ARG A 2 2.90 17.61 -5.47
CA ARG A 2 2.39 18.08 -4.15
C ARG A 2 3.01 19.36 -3.55
N CYS A 3 4.32 19.60 -3.65
CA CYS A 3 4.95 20.77 -3.00
C CYS A 3 4.42 22.12 -3.54
N LYS A 4 4.26 22.22 -4.87
CA LYS A 4 3.69 23.41 -5.53
C LYS A 4 2.24 23.66 -5.11
N ASP A 5 1.43 22.61 -5.00
CA ASP A 5 0.03 22.74 -4.62
C ASP A 5 -0.13 23.18 -3.15
N LYS A 6 0.70 22.63 -2.25
CA LYS A 6 0.77 23.08 -0.85
C LYS A 6 1.26 24.52 -0.74
N LEU A 7 2.25 24.93 -1.55
CA LEU A 7 2.68 26.33 -1.65
C LEU A 7 1.55 27.26 -2.10
N ASN A 8 0.75 26.84 -3.09
CA ASN A 8 -0.39 27.63 -3.57
C ASN A 8 -1.47 27.76 -2.49
N ALA A 9 -1.80 26.66 -1.80
CA ALA A 9 -2.74 26.68 -0.68
C ALA A 9 -2.24 27.59 0.45
N LEU A 10 -0.96 27.47 0.81
CA LEU A 10 -0.33 28.32 1.82
C LEU A 10 -0.35 29.80 1.40
N ALA A 11 -0.07 30.12 0.13
CA ALA A 11 -0.12 31.49 -0.36
C ALA A 11 -1.51 32.11 -0.20
N ILE A 12 -2.58 31.35 -0.44
CA ILE A 12 -3.96 31.78 -0.19
C ILE A 12 -4.17 32.05 1.30
N SER A 13 -3.76 31.11 2.18
CA SER A 13 -3.88 31.27 3.63
C SER A 13 -3.14 32.51 4.15
N VAL A 14 -1.94 32.79 3.63
CA VAL A 14 -1.15 33.98 3.99
C VAL A 14 -1.86 35.27 3.59
N MET A 15 -2.41 35.34 2.37
CA MET A 15 -3.14 36.52 1.90
C MET A 15 -4.44 36.77 2.69
N ASN A 16 -5.11 35.70 3.14
CA ASN A 16 -6.29 35.79 3.99
C ASN A 16 -5.95 36.20 5.43
N GLN A 17 -4.82 35.71 5.95
CA GLN A 17 -4.40 35.98 7.33
C GLN A 17 -3.89 37.42 7.52
N TRP A 18 -3.20 37.98 6.52
CA TRP A 18 -2.60 39.31 6.60
C TRP A 18 -2.84 40.11 5.32
N ALA A 19 -3.62 41.18 5.44
CA ALA A 19 -3.89 42.08 4.33
C ALA A 19 -2.59 42.68 3.77
N GLY A 20 -2.38 42.55 2.45
CA GLY A 20 -1.22 43.10 1.74
C GLY A 20 0.08 42.30 1.88
N VAL A 21 0.09 41.18 2.62
CA VAL A 21 1.26 40.31 2.76
C VAL A 21 1.14 39.12 1.82
N LYS A 22 2.24 38.75 1.18
CA LYS A 22 2.33 37.57 0.30
C LYS A 22 3.29 36.55 0.88
N LEU A 23 3.08 35.29 0.53
CA LEU A 23 4.06 34.24 0.74
C LEU A 23 5.30 34.52 -0.13
N ARG A 24 6.49 34.41 0.45
CA ARG A 24 7.76 34.56 -0.25
C ARG A 24 8.55 33.26 -0.12
N VAL A 25 8.86 32.62 -1.24
CA VAL A 25 9.81 31.51 -1.30
C VAL A 25 11.22 32.11 -1.43
N THR A 26 12.13 31.73 -0.55
CA THR A 26 13.53 32.18 -0.56
C THR A 26 14.43 31.21 -1.28
N GLU A 27 14.10 29.93 -1.17
CA GLU A 27 14.84 28.83 -1.77
C GLU A 27 13.86 27.69 -2.07
N GLY A 28 14.09 26.96 -3.15
CA GLY A 28 13.24 25.82 -3.51
C GLY A 28 14.01 24.70 -4.17
N TRP A 29 14.82 25.01 -5.18
CA TRP A 29 15.76 24.06 -5.77
C TRP A 29 17.14 24.69 -5.83
N ASP A 30 18.15 23.95 -5.39
CA ASP A 30 19.55 24.38 -5.29
C ASP A 30 20.44 23.44 -6.11
N GLU A 31 21.32 23.97 -6.96
CA GLU A 31 22.36 23.24 -7.69
C GLU A 31 23.76 23.44 -7.08
N ASP A 32 23.91 24.38 -6.14
CA ASP A 32 25.20 24.95 -5.77
C ASP A 32 25.86 24.29 -4.55
N GLY A 33 25.30 23.19 -4.03
CA GLY A 33 25.95 22.35 -3.02
C GLY A 33 25.95 22.91 -1.60
N HIS A 34 25.05 23.85 -1.27
CA HIS A 34 25.03 24.50 0.05
C HIS A 34 24.33 23.69 1.14
N HIS A 35 23.65 22.59 0.79
CA HIS A 35 22.95 21.71 1.71
C HIS A 35 23.65 20.35 1.89
N ALA A 36 23.40 19.67 3.02
CA ALA A 36 23.85 18.29 3.24
C ALA A 36 23.41 17.37 2.09
N GLU A 37 24.20 16.33 1.77
CA GLU A 37 23.99 15.45 0.60
C GLU A 37 22.58 14.84 0.52
N GLU A 38 21.87 14.71 1.65
CA GLU A 38 20.51 14.14 1.74
C GLU A 38 19.39 15.20 1.72
N SER A 39 19.68 16.46 1.37
CA SER A 39 18.68 17.53 1.41
C SER A 39 17.61 17.39 0.33
N LEU A 40 16.35 17.53 0.74
CA LEU A 40 15.18 17.49 -0.14
C LEU A 40 15.08 18.69 -1.10
N HIS A 41 15.94 19.70 -0.96
CA HIS A 41 16.06 20.80 -1.91
C HIS A 41 16.60 20.34 -3.27
N TYR A 42 17.54 19.39 -3.29
CA TYR A 42 18.07 18.81 -4.53
C TYR A 42 17.00 18.04 -5.33
N GLU A 43 15.96 17.57 -4.64
CA GLU A 43 14.83 16.87 -5.24
C GLU A 43 13.65 17.79 -5.61
N GLY A 44 13.74 19.09 -5.33
CA GLY A 44 12.65 20.06 -5.52
C GLY A 44 11.42 19.78 -4.63
N ARG A 45 11.62 19.08 -3.50
CA ARG A 45 10.57 18.70 -2.53
C ARG A 45 10.63 19.49 -1.21
N ALA A 46 11.61 20.37 -1.06
CA ALA A 46 11.70 21.31 0.04
C ALA A 46 11.68 22.75 -0.45
N VAL A 47 11.27 23.65 0.44
CA VAL A 47 11.23 25.09 0.21
C VAL A 47 11.48 25.83 1.51
N ASP A 48 12.24 26.90 1.42
CA ASP A 48 12.37 27.86 2.50
C ASP A 48 11.46 29.04 2.23
N ILE A 49 10.67 29.42 3.24
CA ILE A 49 9.63 30.43 3.11
C ILE A 49 9.72 31.52 4.17
N THR A 50 9.28 32.72 3.79
CA THR A 50 9.09 33.89 4.65
C THR A 50 7.80 34.63 4.25
N THR A 51 7.40 35.63 5.03
CA THR A 51 6.44 36.64 4.56
C THR A 51 7.14 37.67 3.66
N SER A 52 6.41 38.32 2.76
CA SER A 52 6.95 39.32 1.83
C SER A 52 7.47 40.58 2.51
N ASP A 53 6.89 40.94 3.67
CA ASP A 53 7.31 42.05 4.52
C ASP A 53 8.46 41.67 5.48
N ARG A 54 8.86 40.39 5.53
CA ARG A 54 9.95 39.86 6.35
C ARG A 54 9.79 40.13 7.86
N ASP A 55 8.54 40.28 8.32
CA ASP A 55 8.23 40.44 9.72
C ASP A 55 8.34 39.10 10.47
N ARG A 56 9.42 38.95 11.24
CA ARG A 56 9.72 37.71 11.98
C ARG A 56 8.69 37.36 13.05
N SER A 57 7.92 38.35 13.55
CA SER A 57 6.86 38.07 14.52
C SER A 57 5.75 37.19 13.91
N LYS A 58 5.62 37.18 12.59
CA LYS A 58 4.62 36.39 11.84
C LYS A 58 5.04 34.95 11.59
N TYR A 59 6.32 34.62 11.74
CA TYR A 59 6.84 33.32 11.28
C TYR A 59 6.26 32.15 12.09
N GLY A 60 6.00 32.34 13.38
CA GLY A 60 5.35 31.29 14.19
C GLY A 60 3.98 30.89 13.64
N LEU A 61 3.18 31.89 13.25
CA LEU A 61 1.88 31.65 12.63
C LEU A 61 2.02 31.15 11.18
N LEU A 62 3.02 31.64 10.43
CA LEU A 62 3.31 31.14 9.08
C LEU A 62 3.65 29.64 9.09
N ALA A 63 4.41 29.17 10.09
CA ALA A 63 4.73 27.76 10.26
C ALA A 63 3.47 26.93 10.52
N ARG A 64 2.58 27.43 11.39
CA ARG A 64 1.27 26.80 11.61
C ARG A 64 0.44 26.74 10.32
N LEU A 65 0.36 27.82 9.57
CA LEU A 65 -0.36 27.84 8.28
C LEU A 65 0.24 26.85 7.28
N ALA A 66 1.56 26.63 7.31
CA ALA A 66 2.20 25.62 6.46
C ALA A 66 1.80 24.19 6.86
N VAL A 67 1.71 23.89 8.16
CA VAL A 67 1.16 22.61 8.63
C VAL A 67 -0.29 22.44 8.18
N GLU A 68 -1.12 23.48 8.32
CA GLU A 68 -2.53 23.47 7.89
C GLU A 68 -2.67 23.37 6.35
N ALA A 69 -1.70 23.91 5.59
CA ALA A 69 -1.60 23.72 4.14
C ALA A 69 -1.11 22.31 3.75
N GLY A 70 -0.79 21.47 4.73
CA GLY A 70 -0.51 20.05 4.56
C GLY A 70 0.95 19.70 4.31
N PHE A 71 1.92 20.58 4.61
CA PHE A 71 3.35 20.22 4.54
C PHE A 71 3.66 19.09 5.53
N ASP A 72 4.48 18.12 5.11
CA ASP A 72 4.74 16.90 5.91
C ASP A 72 5.78 17.16 7.00
N TRP A 73 6.68 18.12 6.75
CA TRP A 73 7.67 18.59 7.71
C TRP A 73 7.74 20.12 7.64
N VAL A 74 7.68 20.76 8.79
CA VAL A 74 7.79 22.22 8.95
C VAL A 74 8.69 22.50 10.13
N VAL A 75 9.82 23.17 9.90
CA VAL A 75 10.81 23.44 10.94
C VAL A 75 11.35 24.87 10.84
N PHE A 76 11.66 25.44 12.00
CA PHE A 76 12.47 26.65 12.09
C PHE A 76 13.95 26.26 12.00
N ASP A 77 14.45 26.10 10.79
CA ASP A 77 15.84 25.66 10.57
C ASP A 77 16.84 26.76 10.96
N SER A 78 16.46 28.02 10.72
CA SER A 78 17.20 29.19 11.19
C SER A 78 16.25 30.28 11.69
N LYS A 79 16.72 31.23 12.52
CA LYS A 79 15.92 32.40 12.94
C LYS A 79 15.53 33.34 11.77
N ALA A 80 15.76 32.95 10.51
CA ALA A 80 15.60 33.78 9.32
C ALA A 80 14.53 33.29 8.33
N HIS A 81 14.15 32.02 8.34
CA HIS A 81 13.14 31.44 7.45
C HIS A 81 12.49 30.20 8.08
N ILE A 82 11.44 29.69 7.46
CA ILE A 82 10.80 28.42 7.82
C ILE A 82 11.10 27.45 6.69
N HIS A 83 11.65 26.29 7.03
CA HIS A 83 11.89 25.21 6.11
C HIS A 83 10.65 24.30 6.08
N CYS A 84 10.16 24.03 4.88
CA CYS A 84 9.01 23.19 4.64
C CYS A 84 9.36 22.13 3.61
N SER A 85 9.00 20.88 3.86
CA SER A 85 9.19 19.83 2.87
C SER A 85 8.02 18.88 2.79
N VAL A 86 7.96 18.18 1.67
CA VAL A 86 7.00 17.12 1.42
C VAL A 86 7.71 15.79 1.30
N LYS A 87 7.10 14.73 1.81
CA LYS A 87 7.58 13.36 1.58
C LYS A 87 7.64 13.09 0.07
N ALA A 88 8.57 12.23 -0.35
CA ALA A 88 8.62 11.80 -1.74
C ALA A 88 7.32 11.07 -2.03
N GLU A 89 6.57 11.57 -2.99
CA GLU A 89 5.85 10.64 -3.85
C GLU A 89 6.94 9.98 -4.67
N ASN A 90 7.47 8.83 -4.24
CA ASN A 90 8.31 8.03 -5.12
C ASN A 90 7.47 7.76 -6.37
N SER A 91 7.82 8.45 -7.45
CA SER A 91 7.09 8.61 -8.69
C SER A 91 7.22 7.39 -9.63
N VAL A 92 7.50 6.23 -9.03
CA VAL A 92 7.30 4.88 -9.60
C VAL A 92 6.41 4.02 -8.67
N ALA A 93 6.30 4.36 -7.38
CA ALA A 93 5.34 3.77 -6.44
C ALA A 93 3.91 4.34 -6.59
N ALA A 94 3.74 5.42 -7.35
CA ALA A 94 2.56 6.28 -7.26
C ALA A 94 1.25 5.71 -7.85
N LYS A 95 1.24 4.48 -8.40
CA LYS A 95 0.08 3.95 -9.16
C LYS A 95 -0.07 2.42 -9.14
N SER A 96 0.41 1.74 -8.11
CA SER A 96 0.27 0.30 -8.00
C SER A 96 -0.97 -0.05 -7.19
N GLY A 97 -1.93 -0.74 -7.82
CA GLY A 97 -2.83 -1.60 -7.06
C GLY A 97 -2.03 -2.56 -6.18
N GLY A 98 -2.66 -3.16 -5.17
CA GLY A 98 -1.94 -4.03 -4.25
C GLY A 98 -1.42 -5.29 -4.95
N CYS A 99 -0.10 -5.44 -4.97
CA CYS A 99 0.60 -6.59 -5.54
C CYS A 99 1.72 -7.10 -4.62
N PHE A 100 2.16 -8.34 -4.86
CA PHE A 100 3.40 -8.96 -4.39
C PHE A 100 4.40 -9.07 -5.57
N PRO A 101 5.72 -9.14 -5.31
CA PRO A 101 6.71 -9.39 -6.36
C PRO A 101 6.63 -10.83 -6.88
N ALA A 102 7.21 -11.08 -8.06
CA ALA A 102 7.14 -12.38 -8.75
C ALA A 102 7.61 -13.56 -7.87
N LEU A 103 8.77 -13.36 -7.22
CA LEU A 103 9.47 -14.38 -6.45
C LEU A 103 9.02 -14.48 -4.98
N ALA A 104 8.02 -13.70 -4.57
CA ALA A 104 7.38 -13.92 -3.28
C ALA A 104 6.84 -15.35 -3.20
N THR A 105 6.82 -15.94 -2.01
CA THR A 105 6.54 -17.37 -1.85
C THR A 105 5.24 -17.63 -1.11
N VAL A 106 4.55 -18.70 -1.50
CA VAL A 106 3.36 -19.22 -0.81
C VAL A 106 3.53 -20.70 -0.50
N SER A 107 2.94 -21.14 0.61
CA SER A 107 2.98 -22.56 1.02
C SER A 107 1.81 -23.34 0.40
N LEU A 108 2.10 -24.52 -0.16
CA LEU A 108 1.08 -25.38 -0.80
C LEU A 108 0.53 -26.45 0.16
N GLU A 109 -0.68 -26.91 -0.13
CA GLU A 109 -1.27 -28.08 0.52
C GLU A 109 -0.49 -29.34 0.12
N GLY A 110 -0.15 -30.18 1.10
CA GLY A 110 0.72 -31.34 0.88
C GLY A 110 2.23 -31.04 1.03
N GLY A 111 2.58 -29.77 1.27
CA GLY A 111 3.94 -29.33 1.58
C GLY A 111 4.64 -28.68 0.38
N GLY A 112 5.77 -28.03 0.67
CA GLY A 112 6.52 -27.24 -0.30
C GLY A 112 6.02 -25.81 -0.42
N THR A 113 6.75 -25.04 -1.21
CA THR A 113 6.46 -23.63 -1.52
C THR A 113 6.49 -23.41 -3.02
N LYS A 114 5.76 -22.39 -3.46
CA LYS A 114 5.69 -21.95 -4.86
C LYS A 114 5.92 -20.44 -4.91
N SER A 115 6.53 -19.95 -5.99
CA SER A 115 6.56 -18.50 -6.24
C SER A 115 5.15 -18.00 -6.54
N VAL A 116 4.88 -16.71 -6.33
CA VAL A 116 3.59 -16.12 -6.65
C VAL A 116 3.36 -16.10 -8.17
N GLU A 117 4.41 -15.91 -8.97
CA GLU A 117 4.30 -15.94 -10.44
C GLU A 117 3.91 -17.32 -11.01
N ASP A 118 4.32 -18.40 -10.35
CA ASP A 118 4.05 -19.78 -10.78
C ASP A 118 2.69 -20.32 -10.28
N LEU A 119 1.85 -19.48 -9.66
CA LEU A 119 0.54 -19.89 -9.19
C LEU A 119 -0.42 -20.17 -10.35
N GLU A 120 -1.04 -21.34 -10.29
CA GLU A 120 -1.95 -21.85 -11.31
C GLU A 120 -3.29 -22.25 -10.67
N PRO A 121 -4.43 -22.06 -11.38
CA PRO A 121 -5.72 -22.55 -10.92
C PRO A 121 -5.66 -24.05 -10.57
N GLY A 122 -6.10 -24.40 -9.37
CA GLY A 122 -5.99 -25.74 -8.80
C GLY A 122 -4.93 -25.86 -7.69
N ASP A 123 -4.00 -24.90 -7.59
CA ASP A 123 -3.14 -24.79 -6.42
C ASP A 123 -3.96 -24.49 -5.17
N ARG A 124 -3.69 -25.23 -4.08
CA ARG A 124 -4.25 -24.95 -2.76
C ARG A 124 -3.18 -24.35 -1.87
N VAL A 125 -3.36 -23.08 -1.52
CA VAL A 125 -2.37 -22.24 -0.84
C VAL A 125 -2.77 -21.99 0.61
N LEU A 126 -1.78 -21.75 1.47
CA LEU A 126 -2.00 -21.45 2.88
C LEU A 126 -2.64 -20.06 3.05
N THR A 127 -3.73 -20.02 3.82
CA THR A 127 -4.54 -18.82 4.09
C THR A 127 -5.02 -18.84 5.54
N ALA A 128 -5.82 -17.85 5.94
CA ALA A 128 -6.52 -17.86 7.21
C ALA A 128 -8.02 -17.58 7.04
N ASP A 129 -8.86 -18.36 7.73
CA ASP A 129 -10.30 -18.14 7.73
C ASP A 129 -10.68 -16.89 8.55
N GLY A 130 -11.96 -16.49 8.50
CA GLY A 130 -12.49 -15.35 9.27
C GLY A 130 -12.37 -15.47 10.81
N ARG A 131 -11.88 -16.60 11.34
CA ARG A 131 -11.58 -16.80 12.76
C ARG A 131 -10.07 -16.78 13.05
N GLY A 132 -9.23 -16.52 12.04
CA GLY A 132 -7.77 -16.54 12.15
C GLY A 132 -7.17 -17.95 12.22
N ARG A 133 -7.89 -18.98 11.78
CA ARG A 133 -7.36 -20.36 11.73
C ARG A 133 -6.71 -20.57 10.38
N LEU A 134 -5.50 -21.16 10.38
CA LEU A 134 -4.82 -21.50 9.15
C LEU A 134 -5.58 -22.60 8.40
N VAL A 135 -5.87 -22.34 7.12
CA VAL A 135 -6.58 -23.25 6.22
C VAL A 135 -5.97 -23.20 4.82
N TYR A 136 -6.12 -24.28 4.05
CA TYR A 136 -5.72 -24.31 2.64
C TYR A 136 -6.91 -23.97 1.74
N SER A 137 -6.77 -22.92 0.96
CA SER A 137 -7.80 -22.38 0.05
C SER A 137 -7.34 -22.51 -1.40
N ASN A 138 -8.28 -22.65 -2.34
CA ASN A 138 -7.90 -22.65 -3.75
C ASN A 138 -7.41 -21.25 -4.17
N PHE A 139 -6.35 -21.22 -4.96
CA PHE A 139 -6.03 -20.09 -5.81
C PHE A 139 -6.98 -20.08 -7.01
N LEU A 140 -7.58 -18.91 -7.27
CA LEU A 140 -8.61 -18.75 -8.29
C LEU A 140 -8.07 -18.10 -9.56
N MET A 141 -7.43 -16.95 -9.41
CA MET A 141 -6.88 -16.12 -10.48
C MET A 141 -6.04 -14.99 -9.90
N PHE A 142 -5.36 -14.22 -10.75
CA PHE A 142 -4.81 -12.93 -10.37
C PHE A 142 -5.84 -11.80 -10.58
N ILE A 143 -5.92 -10.85 -9.67
CA ILE A 143 -6.67 -9.59 -9.85
C ILE A 143 -5.90 -8.65 -10.79
N ASP A 144 -4.58 -8.68 -10.69
CA ASP A 144 -3.60 -7.94 -11.49
C ASP A 144 -2.38 -8.83 -11.67
N ARG A 145 -1.88 -8.94 -12.90
CA ARG A 145 -0.70 -9.73 -13.28
C ARG A 145 0.16 -8.90 -14.22
N GLN A 146 1.35 -8.48 -13.78
CA GLN A 146 2.27 -7.71 -14.60
C GLN A 146 3.66 -8.34 -14.48
N GLU A 147 4.19 -8.91 -15.55
CA GLU A 147 5.37 -9.81 -15.46
C GLU A 147 6.67 -9.01 -15.53
N SER A 148 6.77 -8.11 -16.50
CA SER A 148 8.02 -7.40 -16.84
C SER A 148 8.10 -5.99 -16.25
N VAL A 149 7.36 -5.72 -15.17
CA VAL A 149 7.33 -4.40 -14.53
C VAL A 149 8.25 -4.34 -13.33
N LYS A 150 8.99 -3.23 -13.20
CA LYS A 150 9.73 -2.91 -11.98
C LYS A 150 8.86 -2.04 -11.08
N LYS A 151 8.63 -2.43 -9.84
CA LYS A 151 7.85 -1.67 -8.86
C LYS A 151 8.61 -1.50 -7.55
N VAL A 152 8.23 -0.46 -6.81
CA VAL A 152 8.68 -0.26 -5.42
C VAL A 152 7.75 -1.04 -4.49
N PHE A 153 8.34 -1.83 -3.61
CA PHE A 153 7.69 -2.62 -2.58
C PHE A 153 8.10 -2.12 -1.19
N TYR A 154 7.14 -2.13 -0.27
CA TYR A 154 7.41 -2.06 1.16
C TYR A 154 7.87 -3.43 1.62
N VAL A 155 9.00 -3.45 2.32
CA VAL A 155 9.55 -4.64 2.96
C VAL A 155 9.29 -4.51 4.45
N ILE A 156 8.46 -5.41 4.97
CA ILE A 156 8.05 -5.42 6.38
C ILE A 156 8.71 -6.64 7.02
N GLU A 157 9.66 -6.39 7.92
CA GLU A 157 10.44 -7.42 8.59
C GLU A 157 9.98 -7.61 10.03
N THR A 158 9.84 -8.86 10.46
CA THR A 158 9.40 -9.23 11.81
C THR A 158 10.55 -9.68 12.70
N SER A 159 10.37 -9.51 14.01
CA SER A 159 11.37 -9.80 15.04
C SER A 159 11.68 -11.30 15.22
N GLN A 160 10.83 -12.05 15.91
CA GLN A 160 10.93 -13.52 16.10
C GLN A 160 9.53 -14.14 16.19
N PRO A 161 9.20 -15.16 15.35
CA PRO A 161 10.00 -15.66 14.24
C PRO A 161 10.28 -14.59 13.18
N ARG A 162 11.46 -14.66 12.56
CA ARG A 162 11.83 -13.77 11.45
C ARG A 162 11.06 -14.17 10.19
N ALA A 163 10.31 -13.22 9.68
CA ALA A 163 9.67 -13.24 8.38
C ALA A 163 9.89 -11.87 7.72
N SER A 164 9.79 -11.83 6.39
CA SER A 164 9.95 -10.60 5.62
C SER A 164 9.00 -10.68 4.44
N ILE A 165 7.98 -9.81 4.43
CA ILE A 165 6.99 -9.77 3.36
C ILE A 165 7.19 -8.50 2.52
N ARG A 166 7.12 -8.66 1.20
CA ARG A 166 7.25 -7.57 0.22
C ARG A 166 5.91 -7.32 -0.48
N LEU A 167 5.40 -6.10 -0.38
CA LEU A 167 4.09 -5.73 -0.92
C LEU A 167 4.04 -4.25 -1.29
N THR A 168 3.28 -3.91 -2.31
CA THR A 168 3.13 -2.49 -2.73
C THR A 168 2.37 -1.67 -1.67
N ALA A 169 2.56 -0.35 -1.66
CA ALA A 169 1.98 0.58 -0.70
C ALA A 169 0.49 0.35 -0.36
N ALA A 170 -0.35 0.16 -1.39
CA ALA A 170 -1.81 0.06 -1.24
C ALA A 170 -2.31 -1.35 -0.90
N HIS A 171 -1.43 -2.34 -0.73
CA HIS A 171 -1.79 -3.71 -0.42
C HIS A 171 -2.13 -3.82 1.07
N LEU A 172 -3.20 -4.53 1.42
CA LEU A 172 -3.63 -4.66 2.81
C LEU A 172 -2.86 -5.77 3.54
N LEU A 173 -2.32 -5.42 4.70
CA LEU A 173 -1.76 -6.33 5.68
C LEU A 173 -2.65 -6.39 6.92
N PHE A 174 -2.65 -7.52 7.62
CA PHE A 174 -3.38 -7.65 8.87
C PHE A 174 -2.48 -7.34 10.07
N VAL A 175 -2.95 -6.42 10.92
CA VAL A 175 -2.30 -6.03 12.18
C VAL A 175 -3.22 -6.30 13.37
N ALA A 176 -2.64 -6.61 14.52
CA ALA A 176 -3.38 -6.79 15.76
C ALA A 176 -3.70 -5.43 16.39
N GLN A 177 -4.99 -5.14 16.58
CA GLN A 177 -5.47 -3.93 17.23
C GLN A 177 -6.06 -4.27 18.60
N THR A 178 -5.57 -3.60 19.65
CA THR A 178 -6.17 -3.68 20.99
C THR A 178 -7.46 -2.87 21.01
N GLN A 179 -8.58 -3.53 21.27
CA GLN A 179 -9.86 -2.85 21.47
C GLN A 179 -9.99 -2.32 22.91
N GLY A 180 -10.90 -1.37 23.13
CA GLY A 180 -11.12 -0.74 24.44
C GLY A 180 -11.53 -1.70 25.57
N ASN A 181 -11.90 -2.93 25.24
CA ASN A 181 -12.20 -4.01 26.19
C ASN A 181 -10.99 -4.92 26.51
N GLY A 182 -9.81 -4.63 25.95
CA GLY A 182 -8.59 -5.42 26.12
C GLY A 182 -8.46 -6.63 25.19
N ASN A 183 -9.48 -6.94 24.37
CA ASN A 183 -9.36 -7.98 23.34
C ASN A 183 -8.55 -7.47 22.15
N ARG A 184 -7.77 -8.36 21.54
CA ARG A 184 -7.12 -8.09 20.26
C ARG A 184 -8.01 -8.55 19.11
N SER A 185 -8.17 -7.67 18.12
CA SER A 185 -8.87 -7.96 16.87
C SER A 185 -7.94 -7.78 15.69
N MET A 186 -8.12 -8.59 14.66
CA MET A 186 -7.43 -8.44 13.39
C MET A 186 -8.02 -7.25 12.63
N LYS A 187 -7.17 -6.26 12.32
CA LYS A 187 -7.52 -5.10 11.49
C LYS A 187 -6.69 -5.12 10.21
N SER A 188 -7.29 -4.85 9.05
CA SER A 188 -6.54 -4.58 7.82
C SER A 188 -6.06 -3.14 7.77
N VAL A 189 -4.82 -2.93 7.33
CA VAL A 189 -4.20 -1.61 7.11
C VAL A 189 -3.39 -1.65 5.81
N PHE A 190 -3.14 -0.49 5.20
CA PHE A 190 -2.26 -0.42 4.04
C PHE A 190 -0.81 -0.69 4.45
N ALA A 191 -0.05 -1.33 3.55
CA ALA A 191 1.37 -1.58 3.76
C ALA A 191 2.17 -0.30 4.05
N SER A 192 1.79 0.83 3.45
CA SER A 192 2.42 2.13 3.70
C SER A 192 2.17 2.71 5.09
N ASP A 193 1.16 2.21 5.80
CA ASP A 193 0.77 2.70 7.12
C ASP A 193 1.34 1.84 8.25
N VAL A 194 1.92 0.67 7.92
CA VAL A 194 2.59 -0.21 8.89
C VAL A 194 3.88 0.43 9.40
N GLN A 195 4.08 0.38 10.71
CA GLN A 195 5.24 0.94 11.39
C GLN A 195 5.96 -0.11 12.26
N PRO A 196 7.27 0.05 12.51
CA PRO A 196 7.95 -0.73 13.54
C PRO A 196 7.22 -0.61 14.89
N GLY A 197 7.03 -1.75 15.57
CA GLY A 197 6.23 -1.87 16.79
C GLY A 197 4.79 -2.37 16.56
N ASP A 198 4.28 -2.32 15.32
CA ASP A 198 3.01 -2.97 14.99
C ASP A 198 3.13 -4.50 15.13
N LEU A 199 2.03 -5.16 15.45
CA LEU A 199 1.95 -6.62 15.55
C LEU A 199 1.29 -7.17 14.29
N VAL A 200 2.02 -7.95 13.50
CA VAL A 200 1.51 -8.65 12.30
C VAL A 200 1.34 -10.14 12.58
N TYR A 201 0.59 -10.83 11.72
CA TYR A 201 0.32 -12.27 11.88
C TYR A 201 1.27 -13.11 11.03
N VAL A 202 2.12 -13.90 11.68
CA VAL A 202 3.05 -14.84 11.03
C VAL A 202 2.52 -16.26 11.17
N ALA A 203 2.49 -17.01 10.07
CA ALA A 203 2.08 -18.40 10.08
C ALA A 203 3.17 -19.29 10.70
N ASN A 204 2.84 -19.99 11.78
CA ASN A 204 3.68 -21.01 12.37
C ASN A 204 3.07 -22.39 12.08
N GLN A 205 3.76 -23.18 11.26
CA GLN A 205 3.36 -24.55 10.92
C GLN A 205 4.09 -25.62 11.75
N LYS A 206 4.85 -25.23 12.79
CA LYS A 206 5.51 -26.19 13.68
C LYS A 206 4.46 -26.94 14.51
N GLN A 207 4.59 -28.27 14.59
CA GLN A 207 3.75 -29.19 15.39
C GLN A 207 2.43 -29.67 14.78
N GLY A 208 2.23 -29.54 13.46
CA GLY A 208 1.12 -30.20 12.76
C GLY A 208 -0.27 -29.57 12.94
N ILE A 209 -0.41 -28.63 13.88
CA ILE A 209 -1.55 -27.70 14.00
C ILE A 209 -0.98 -26.32 13.68
N GLY A 210 -1.22 -25.83 12.46
CA GLY A 210 -0.78 -24.49 12.08
C GLY A 210 -1.52 -23.42 12.90
N SER A 211 -0.79 -22.44 13.44
CA SER A 211 -1.36 -21.28 14.11
C SER A 211 -0.80 -19.98 13.54
N LEU A 212 -1.56 -18.89 13.67
CA LEU A 212 -1.04 -17.54 13.48
C LEU A 212 -0.44 -17.04 14.79
N GLU A 213 0.76 -16.51 14.73
CA GLU A 213 1.45 -15.86 15.84
C GLU A 213 1.48 -14.36 15.61
N GLU A 214 1.16 -13.57 16.64
CA GLU A 214 1.35 -12.12 16.61
C GLU A 214 2.83 -11.81 16.80
N VAL A 215 3.45 -11.17 15.82
CA VAL A 215 4.89 -10.87 15.82
C VAL A 215 5.10 -9.39 15.56
N GLU A 216 5.96 -8.77 16.37
CA GLU A 216 6.31 -7.37 16.24
C GLU A 216 7.12 -7.11 14.97
N VAL A 217 6.71 -6.09 14.22
CA VAL A 217 7.45 -5.52 13.09
C VAL A 217 8.70 -4.85 13.63
N SER A 218 9.87 -5.34 13.24
CA SER A 218 11.15 -4.80 13.65
C SER A 218 11.67 -3.69 12.74
N ASN A 219 11.30 -3.72 11.45
CA ASN A 219 11.83 -2.79 10.46
C ASN A 219 10.87 -2.67 9.26
N VAL A 220 10.84 -1.49 8.66
CA VAL A 220 10.08 -1.19 7.44
C VAL A 220 10.94 -0.34 6.52
N HIS A 221 11.19 -0.82 5.30
CA HIS A 221 11.95 -0.09 4.29
C HIS A 221 11.39 -0.33 2.88
N LEU A 222 11.97 0.32 1.87
CA LEU A 222 11.55 0.21 0.48
C LEU A 222 12.61 -0.53 -0.33
N GLU A 223 12.17 -1.44 -1.19
CA GLU A 223 13.00 -2.14 -2.18
C GLU A 223 12.34 -2.07 -3.57
N GLU A 224 13.14 -2.11 -4.63
CA GLU A 224 12.62 -2.30 -5.98
C GLU A 224 12.74 -3.78 -6.38
N ASP A 225 11.68 -4.33 -6.93
CA ASP A 225 11.65 -5.71 -7.41
C ASP A 225 10.85 -5.83 -8.72
N PHE A 226 10.94 -6.98 -9.36
CA PHE A 226 10.30 -7.29 -10.63
C PHE A 226 9.01 -8.11 -10.46
N GLY A 227 8.10 -7.87 -11.39
CA GLY A 227 6.79 -8.48 -11.41
C GLY A 227 5.85 -7.88 -10.37
N ALA A 228 4.55 -7.90 -10.66
CA ALA A 228 3.53 -7.44 -9.74
C ALA A 228 2.28 -8.28 -9.91
N TYR A 229 2.00 -9.09 -8.89
CA TYR A 229 0.94 -10.09 -8.90
C TYR A 229 0.00 -9.89 -7.72
N ALA A 230 -1.30 -9.93 -7.98
CA ALA A 230 -2.35 -9.80 -6.97
C ALA A 230 -3.18 -11.09 -6.92
N PRO A 231 -2.70 -12.16 -6.27
CA PRO A 231 -3.39 -13.45 -6.25
C PRO A 231 -4.69 -13.39 -5.44
N MET A 232 -5.74 -14.06 -5.94
CA MET A 232 -7.03 -14.20 -5.28
C MET A 232 -7.29 -15.65 -4.88
N THR A 233 -7.72 -15.84 -3.64
CA THR A 233 -8.16 -17.13 -3.08
C THR A 233 -9.66 -17.12 -2.74
N ASP A 234 -10.25 -18.29 -2.48
CA ASP A 234 -11.63 -18.40 -1.97
C ASP A 234 -11.82 -17.64 -0.66
N GLU A 235 -10.89 -17.78 0.29
CA GLU A 235 -10.90 -17.11 1.60
C GLU A 235 -10.63 -15.60 1.50
N GLY A 236 -10.02 -15.14 0.39
CA GLY A 236 -9.64 -13.73 0.21
C GLY A 236 -8.46 -13.27 1.06
N THR A 237 -7.82 -14.20 1.77
CA THR A 237 -6.55 -13.99 2.48
C THR A 237 -5.48 -14.92 1.89
N LEU A 238 -4.21 -14.62 2.16
CA LEU A 238 -3.08 -15.41 1.70
C LEU A 238 -1.90 -15.27 2.65
N VAL A 239 -1.17 -16.35 2.89
CA VAL A 239 0.12 -16.31 3.59
C VAL A 239 1.23 -16.22 2.54
N VAL A 240 1.89 -15.06 2.50
CA VAL A 240 3.00 -14.77 1.58
C VAL A 240 4.27 -14.52 2.39
N ASP A 241 5.36 -15.21 2.05
CA ASP A 241 6.64 -15.17 2.77
C ASP A 241 6.48 -15.42 4.29
N GLY A 242 5.50 -16.25 4.65
CA GLY A 242 5.15 -16.59 6.03
C GLY A 242 4.26 -15.59 6.76
N VAL A 243 3.91 -14.44 6.17
CA VAL A 243 3.08 -13.41 6.79
C VAL A 243 1.68 -13.41 6.17
N LEU A 244 0.64 -13.27 6.99
CA LEU A 244 -0.75 -13.19 6.52
C LEU A 244 -1.06 -11.82 5.93
N ALA A 245 -1.54 -11.82 4.69
CA ALA A 245 -2.00 -10.65 3.97
C ALA A 245 -3.40 -10.86 3.38
N SER A 246 -4.05 -9.76 3.02
CA SER A 246 -5.30 -9.80 2.24
C SER A 246 -4.98 -10.11 0.77
N CYS A 247 -5.92 -10.68 0.03
CA CYS A 247 -5.86 -10.69 -1.44
C CYS A 247 -6.26 -9.35 -2.06
N TYR A 248 -6.75 -8.41 -1.24
CA TYR A 248 -7.32 -7.15 -1.68
C TYR A 248 -6.47 -5.95 -1.28
N ALA A 249 -6.73 -4.86 -1.98
CA ALA A 249 -6.01 -3.62 -1.90
C ALA A 249 -6.95 -2.44 -2.13
N VAL A 250 -6.41 -1.23 -2.11
CA VAL A 250 -7.09 0.02 -2.51
C VAL A 250 -8.14 0.52 -1.50
N ILE A 251 -8.91 -0.36 -0.87
CA ILE A 251 -9.91 -0.02 0.16
C ILE A 251 -9.42 -0.61 1.49
N GLU A 252 -9.42 0.17 2.57
CA GLU A 252 -8.87 -0.25 3.88
C GLU A 252 -9.63 -1.45 4.48
N GLU A 253 -10.90 -1.63 4.11
CA GLU A 253 -11.80 -2.66 4.63
C GLU A 253 -11.78 -3.95 3.78
N HIS A 254 -11.01 -4.94 4.24
CA HIS A 254 -10.94 -6.28 3.63
C HIS A 254 -12.34 -6.90 3.40
N SER A 255 -13.24 -6.82 4.38
CA SER A 255 -14.58 -7.42 4.29
C SER A 255 -15.40 -6.85 3.14
N TRP A 256 -15.29 -5.54 2.89
CA TRP A 256 -16.02 -4.88 1.81
C TRP A 256 -15.48 -5.28 0.45
N ALA A 257 -14.15 -5.30 0.31
CA ALA A 257 -13.51 -5.80 -0.91
C ALA A 257 -13.90 -7.26 -1.17
N HIS A 258 -13.83 -8.11 -0.14
CA HIS A 258 -14.20 -9.53 -0.25
C HIS A 258 -15.64 -9.75 -0.70
N MET A 259 -16.58 -8.95 -0.17
CA MET A 259 -17.97 -8.94 -0.61
C MET A 259 -18.12 -8.47 -2.06
N ALA A 260 -17.40 -7.42 -2.46
CA ALA A 260 -17.45 -6.91 -3.84
C ALA A 260 -16.97 -7.95 -4.87
N PHE A 261 -16.06 -8.83 -4.48
CA PHE A 261 -15.59 -9.96 -5.30
C PHE A 261 -16.41 -11.25 -5.16
N ALA A 262 -17.42 -11.31 -4.28
CA ALA A 262 -18.25 -12.50 -4.11
C ALA A 262 -18.96 -12.98 -5.40
N PRO A 263 -19.52 -12.09 -6.27
CA PRO A 263 -20.14 -12.52 -7.53
C PRO A 263 -19.14 -13.20 -8.48
N LEU A 264 -17.91 -12.68 -8.56
CA LEU A 264 -16.86 -13.25 -9.39
C LEU A 264 -16.45 -14.63 -8.88
N ARG A 265 -16.20 -14.75 -7.56
CA ARG A 265 -15.85 -16.03 -6.93
C ARG A 265 -16.92 -17.10 -7.15
N PHE A 266 -18.19 -16.75 -6.96
CA PHE A 266 -19.31 -17.66 -7.22
C PHE A 266 -19.36 -18.12 -8.70
N GLY A 267 -19.08 -17.22 -9.64
CA GLY A 267 -19.01 -17.57 -11.06
C GLY A 267 -17.88 -18.55 -11.38
N LEU A 268 -16.71 -18.36 -10.77
CA LEU A 268 -15.54 -19.25 -10.93
C LEU A 268 -15.79 -20.63 -10.31
N ASP A 269 -16.40 -20.68 -9.13
CA ASP A 269 -16.78 -21.92 -8.44
C ASP A 269 -17.81 -22.71 -9.27
N LEU A 270 -18.86 -22.05 -9.76
CA LEU A 270 -19.87 -22.66 -10.63
C LEU A 270 -19.27 -23.19 -11.93
N TYR A 271 -18.35 -22.44 -12.54
CA TYR A 271 -17.66 -22.88 -13.75
C TYR A 271 -16.82 -24.13 -13.49
N SER A 272 -16.05 -24.15 -12.39
CA SER A 272 -15.19 -25.27 -12.00
C SER A 272 -16.00 -26.53 -11.67
N PHE A 273 -17.20 -26.35 -11.10
CA PHE A 273 -18.15 -27.43 -10.85
C PHE A 273 -18.70 -28.05 -12.15
N ILE A 274 -19.02 -27.22 -13.16
CA ILE A 274 -19.57 -27.68 -14.45
C ILE A 274 -18.48 -28.29 -15.34
N TYR A 275 -17.26 -27.77 -15.28
CA TYR A 275 -16.12 -28.19 -16.09
C TYR A 275 -14.92 -28.63 -15.23
N PRO A 276 -14.95 -29.84 -14.64
CA PRO A 276 -13.85 -30.33 -13.82
C PRO A 276 -12.55 -30.48 -14.65
N ILE A 277 -11.42 -30.18 -14.01
CA ILE A 277 -10.04 -30.06 -14.56
C ILE A 277 -9.53 -31.31 -15.34
N ASN A 278 -10.27 -32.43 -15.32
CA ASN A 278 -9.98 -33.60 -16.16
C ASN A 278 -10.46 -33.46 -17.63
N SER A 279 -10.95 -32.29 -18.03
CA SER A 279 -11.48 -32.03 -19.37
C SER A 279 -10.61 -31.00 -20.12
N THR A 280 -9.66 -31.51 -20.90
CA THR A 280 -8.81 -30.79 -21.88
C THR A 280 -7.81 -29.72 -21.36
N PRO A 281 -6.55 -29.68 -21.86
CA PRO A 281 -5.50 -28.77 -21.38
C PRO A 281 -5.67 -27.31 -21.82
N THR A 282 -6.79 -26.96 -22.45
CA THR A 282 -7.04 -25.65 -23.06
C THR A 282 -8.37 -25.08 -22.58
N SER A 283 -8.60 -25.08 -21.27
CA SER A 283 -9.64 -24.21 -20.71
C SER A 283 -9.18 -22.75 -20.82
N PRO A 284 -10.01 -21.82 -21.30
CA PRO A 284 -9.69 -20.39 -21.41
C PRO A 284 -9.40 -19.71 -20.06
N VAL A 285 -9.60 -20.43 -18.95
CA VAL A 285 -9.24 -20.02 -17.58
C VAL A 285 -7.73 -20.12 -17.33
N HIS A 286 -6.97 -20.93 -18.09
CA HIS A 286 -5.54 -21.15 -17.84
C HIS A 286 -4.61 -20.05 -18.35
N ILE A 287 -5.07 -19.19 -19.26
CA ILE A 287 -4.24 -18.10 -19.80
C ILE A 287 -4.89 -16.78 -19.38
N GLN A 288 -4.46 -16.28 -18.22
CA GLN A 288 -4.80 -14.94 -17.82
C GLN A 288 -3.90 -13.96 -18.58
N GLU A 289 -4.52 -13.02 -19.30
CA GLU A 289 -3.81 -11.94 -19.98
C GLU A 289 -3.09 -11.01 -18.97
N GLU A 290 -1.97 -10.44 -19.40
CA GLU A 290 -1.24 -9.46 -18.61
C GLU A 290 -2.11 -8.20 -18.35
N GLY A 291 -2.09 -7.74 -17.11
CA GLY A 291 -2.76 -6.55 -16.63
C GLY A 291 -3.86 -6.84 -15.61
N ILE A 292 -4.77 -5.88 -15.49
CA ILE A 292 -5.80 -5.83 -14.45
C ILE A 292 -7.08 -6.47 -14.96
N HIS A 293 -7.59 -7.44 -14.21
CA HIS A 293 -8.81 -8.16 -14.56
C HIS A 293 -10.00 -7.19 -14.75
N TRP A 294 -10.79 -7.40 -15.81
CA TRP A 294 -11.87 -6.50 -16.22
C TRP A 294 -12.88 -6.20 -15.10
N TYR A 295 -13.17 -7.20 -14.25
CA TYR A 295 -14.09 -7.05 -13.13
C TYR A 295 -13.59 -6.01 -12.12
N SER A 296 -12.28 -6.02 -11.85
CA SER A 296 -11.62 -5.05 -10.97
C SER A 296 -11.70 -3.64 -11.54
N GLN A 297 -11.60 -3.49 -12.87
CA GLN A 297 -11.75 -2.19 -13.54
C GLN A 297 -13.18 -1.62 -13.38
N ILE A 298 -14.20 -2.49 -13.40
CA ILE A 298 -15.60 -2.09 -13.15
C ILE A 298 -15.78 -1.70 -11.69
N LEU A 299 -15.32 -2.53 -10.75
CA LEU A 299 -15.40 -2.24 -9.32
C LEU A 299 -14.75 -0.90 -8.98
N TYR A 300 -13.61 -0.59 -9.60
CA TYR A 300 -12.94 0.71 -9.42
C TYR A 300 -13.79 1.88 -9.91
N LYS A 301 -14.38 1.78 -11.12
CA LYS A 301 -15.25 2.84 -11.67
C LYS A 301 -16.47 3.09 -10.78
N LEU A 302 -17.00 2.03 -10.15
CA LEU A 302 -18.10 2.13 -9.19
C LEU A 302 -17.64 2.70 -7.85
N GLY A 303 -16.51 2.22 -7.30
CA GLY A 303 -15.97 2.68 -6.03
C GLY A 303 -15.61 4.16 -6.04
N THR A 304 -14.98 4.65 -7.12
CA THR A 304 -14.67 6.09 -7.28
C THR A 304 -15.90 6.99 -7.42
N LEU A 305 -17.07 6.42 -7.74
CA LEU A 305 -18.33 7.15 -7.85
C LEU A 305 -19.14 7.14 -6.54
N LEU A 306 -18.94 6.12 -5.69
CA LEU A 306 -19.76 5.85 -4.51
C LEU A 306 -19.07 6.05 -3.16
N LEU A 307 -17.74 5.92 -3.09
CA LEU A 307 -16.99 5.99 -1.84
C LEU A 307 -16.38 7.38 -1.63
N ASP A 308 -16.31 7.80 -0.36
CA ASP A 308 -15.57 8.99 0.03
C ASP A 308 -14.08 8.80 -0.28
N LYS A 309 -13.42 9.90 -0.66
CA LYS A 309 -12.01 9.87 -1.10
C LYS A 309 -11.05 9.34 -0.04
N ASP A 310 -11.41 9.44 1.23
CA ASP A 310 -10.60 9.02 2.36
C ASP A 310 -10.62 7.49 2.56
N SER A 311 -11.57 6.77 1.95
CA SER A 311 -11.67 5.30 2.02
C SER A 311 -10.82 4.58 0.96
N ILE A 312 -10.23 5.33 0.03
CA ILE A 312 -9.43 4.80 -1.09
C ILE A 312 -7.99 5.23 -0.90
N HIS A 313 -7.05 4.28 -0.96
CA HIS A 313 -5.63 4.59 -0.88
C HIS A 313 -5.22 5.57 -2.00
N PRO A 314 -4.49 6.66 -1.70
CA PRO A 314 -4.10 7.66 -2.69
C PRO A 314 -3.31 7.10 -3.88
N LEU A 315 -2.61 5.97 -3.68
CA LEU A 315 -1.82 5.28 -4.71
C LEU A 315 -2.55 4.09 -5.34
N GLY A 316 -3.79 3.83 -4.94
CA GLY A 316 -4.52 2.61 -5.22
C GLY A 316 -5.07 2.47 -6.64
N MET A 317 -4.56 3.19 -7.66
CA MET A 317 -4.57 2.80 -9.10
C MET A 317 -4.19 3.94 -10.08
N ALA A 318 -3.57 3.57 -11.20
CA ALA A 318 -3.29 4.43 -12.35
C ALA A 318 -4.57 4.83 -13.11
N LYS A 319 -4.74 6.12 -13.44
CA LYS A 319 -5.41 6.46 -14.71
C LYS A 319 -4.55 5.92 -15.84
N GLN A 320 -5.05 4.97 -16.62
CA GLN A 320 -4.48 4.67 -17.93
C GLN A 320 -4.51 5.99 -18.73
N SER A 321 -3.33 6.51 -19.08
CA SER A 321 -3.24 7.52 -20.12
C SER A 321 -3.52 6.80 -21.44
N SER A 322 -4.71 7.04 -21.97
CA SER A 322 -5.04 6.79 -23.38
C SER A 322 -4.00 7.42 -24.32
#